data_AF-A0A954SBP4-F1
#
_entry.id   AF-A0A954SBP4-F1
#
_cell.length_a   1.000
_cell.length_b   1.000
_cell.length_c   1.000
_cell.angle_alpha   90.00
_cell.angle_beta   90.00
_cell.angle_gamma   90.00
#
_symmetry.space_group_name_H-M   'P 1'
#
loop_
_entity.id
_entity.type
_entity.pdbx_description
1 polymer ?
#
loop_
_entity_poly.entity_id
_entity_poly.type
_entity_poly.pdbx_seq_one_letter_code
_entity_poly.pdbx_strand_id
1 'polypeptide(L)'
;MSHGVTDLEKEFAHDHRHLTRGFSEIIRALQVNDWAEAQRLAAWLNQKGGPHIDFEERILYPEVAAARGQDYANNLYREHRVAISALEDLISLDPDARTEELKSSLIERLQVGLDHAVSCGTLLSHLTIHDVPTQEKMLEELRQARSNAEPMDRVITKRSL
;
A
#
# COMPACT_ATOMS: atom_id res chain seq x y z
N MET A 1 -4.89 -24.98 19.55
CA MET A 1 -3.44 -24.70 19.65
C MET A 1 -3.23 -23.26 19.22
N SER A 2 -2.66 -22.43 20.09
CA SER A 2 -2.26 -21.07 19.71
C SER A 2 -1.10 -21.21 18.73
N HIS A 3 -1.35 -20.93 17.45
CA HIS A 3 -0.28 -20.83 16.47
C HIS A 3 0.42 -19.50 16.77
N GLY A 4 1.69 -19.54 17.15
CA GLY A 4 2.48 -18.32 17.34
C GLY A 4 2.51 -17.51 16.04
N VAL A 5 2.73 -16.20 16.17
CA VAL A 5 2.81 -15.26 15.03
C VAL A 5 3.78 -15.82 13.97
N THR A 6 3.28 -16.09 12.78
CA THR A 6 4.08 -16.64 11.68
C THR A 6 4.98 -15.58 11.06
N ASP A 7 5.98 -16.00 10.29
CA ASP A 7 6.89 -15.04 9.65
C ASP A 7 6.17 -14.19 8.58
N LEU A 8 5.14 -14.75 7.93
CA LEU A 8 4.26 -14.00 7.03
C LEU A 8 3.57 -12.84 7.76
N GLU A 9 2.96 -13.12 8.92
CA GLU A 9 2.29 -12.09 9.72
C GLU A 9 3.26 -10.99 10.15
N LYS A 10 4.48 -11.35 10.55
CA LYS A 10 5.51 -10.36 10.95
C LYS A 10 5.93 -9.48 9.80
N GLU A 11 6.19 -10.06 8.63
CA GLU A 11 6.63 -9.36 7.43
C GLU A 11 5.52 -8.45 6.89
N PHE A 12 4.29 -8.95 6.84
CA PHE A 12 3.13 -8.17 6.42
C PHE A 12 2.87 -7.00 7.39
N ALA A 13 2.85 -7.25 8.70
CA ALA A 13 2.69 -6.19 9.70
C ALA A 13 3.85 -5.18 9.66
N HIS A 14 5.06 -5.62 9.32
CA HIS A 14 6.20 -4.74 9.14
C HIS A 14 6.02 -3.81 7.94
N ASP A 15 5.58 -4.35 6.80
CA ASP A 15 5.30 -3.55 5.60
C ASP A 15 4.19 -2.52 5.86
N HIS A 16 3.11 -2.91 6.54
CA HIS A 16 2.04 -1.98 6.96
C HIS A 16 2.55 -0.83 7.84
N ARG A 17 3.48 -1.10 8.77
CA ARG A 17 4.08 -0.05 9.60
C ARG A 17 4.87 0.95 8.75
N HIS A 18 5.60 0.48 7.75
CA HIS A 18 6.32 1.35 6.82
C HIS A 18 5.38 2.17 5.95
N LEU A 19 4.32 1.56 5.42
CA LEU A 19 3.30 2.25 4.62
C LEU A 19 2.59 3.34 5.43
N THR A 20 2.10 2.98 6.62
CA THR A 20 1.44 3.90 7.56
C THR A 20 2.33 5.08 7.89
N ARG A 21 3.59 4.80 8.23
CA ARG A 21 4.57 5.84 8.55
C ARG A 21 4.84 6.73 7.33
N GLY A 22 5.06 6.15 6.16
CA GLY A 22 5.35 6.87 4.93
C GLY A 22 4.22 7.83 4.55
N PHE A 23 2.97 7.36 4.50
CA PHE A 23 1.82 8.23 4.21
C PHE A 23 1.69 9.36 5.24
N SER A 24 1.83 9.04 6.54
CA SER A 24 1.76 10.05 7.61
C SER A 24 2.86 11.11 7.48
N GLU A 25 4.09 10.71 7.14
CA GLU A 25 5.22 11.65 6.97
C GLU A 25 5.03 12.54 5.74
N ILE A 26 4.54 12.02 4.61
CA ILE A 26 4.22 12.82 3.41
C ILE A 26 3.13 13.86 3.73
N ILE A 27 2.04 13.43 4.37
CA ILE A 27 0.95 14.34 4.77
C ILE A 27 1.47 15.45 5.67
N ARG A 28 2.32 15.12 6.67
CA ARG A 28 2.93 16.11 7.57
C ARG A 28 3.80 17.11 6.82
N ALA A 29 4.62 16.64 5.87
CA ALA A 29 5.46 17.51 5.05
C ALA A 29 4.62 18.49 4.23
N LEU A 30 3.54 18.01 3.59
CA LEU A 30 2.59 18.88 2.89
C LEU A 30 1.95 19.91 3.83
N GLN A 31 1.51 19.51 5.03
CA GLN A 31 0.89 20.43 5.99
C GLN A 31 1.78 21.61 6.41
N VAL A 32 3.10 21.42 6.41
CA VAL A 32 4.08 22.49 6.71
C VAL A 32 4.69 23.13 5.47
N ASN A 33 4.13 22.86 4.28
CA ASN A 33 4.58 23.33 2.97
C ASN A 33 6.00 22.88 2.59
N ASP A 34 6.48 21.77 3.15
CA ASP A 34 7.76 21.16 2.74
C ASP A 34 7.54 20.23 1.54
N TRP A 35 7.34 20.85 0.38
CA TRP A 35 7.09 20.15 -0.87
C TRP A 35 8.26 19.27 -1.32
N ALA A 36 9.49 19.69 -1.05
CA ALA A 36 10.68 18.94 -1.43
C ALA A 36 10.77 17.63 -0.65
N GLU A 37 10.53 17.69 0.66
CA GLU A 37 10.50 16.49 1.49
C GLU A 37 9.31 15.59 1.14
N ALA A 38 8.13 16.18 0.90
CA ALA A 38 6.95 15.43 0.48
C ALA A 38 7.22 14.64 -0.82
N GLN A 39 7.85 15.25 -1.82
CA GLN A 39 8.24 14.59 -3.07
C GLN A 39 9.26 13.46 -2.85
N ARG A 40 10.29 13.73 -2.04
CA ARG A 40 11.32 12.74 -1.72
C ARG A 40 10.73 11.52 -1.01
N LEU A 41 9.86 11.75 -0.03
CA LEU A 41 9.16 10.70 0.72
C LEU A 41 8.19 9.93 -0.18
N ALA A 42 7.46 10.61 -1.06
CA ALA A 42 6.56 9.97 -2.02
C ALA A 42 7.31 9.05 -2.99
N ALA A 43 8.43 9.50 -3.56
CA ALA A 43 9.28 8.68 -4.43
C ALA A 43 9.82 7.45 -3.69
N TRP A 44 10.28 7.64 -2.45
CA TRP A 44 10.76 6.54 -1.62
C TRP A 44 9.66 5.53 -1.31
N LEU A 45 8.47 6.00 -0.90
CA LEU A 45 7.34 5.15 -0.54
C LEU A 45 6.85 4.35 -1.75
N ASN A 46 6.69 5.02 -2.91
CA ASN A 46 6.30 4.41 -4.16
C ASN A 46 7.26 3.27 -4.55
N GLN A 47 8.56 3.46 -4.37
CA GLN A 47 9.53 2.41 -4.67
C GLN A 47 9.55 1.28 -3.65
N LYS A 48 9.33 1.57 -2.36
CA LYS A 48 9.47 0.56 -1.29
C LYS A 48 8.23 -0.29 -1.06
N GLY A 49 7.04 0.25 -1.26
CA GLY A 49 5.82 -0.52 -1.01
C GLY A 49 5.29 -1.29 -2.21
N GLY A 50 5.85 -1.13 -3.41
CA GLY A 50 5.36 -1.87 -4.58
C GLY A 50 5.35 -3.40 -4.43
N PRO A 51 6.36 -4.06 -3.82
CA PRO A 51 6.27 -5.49 -3.51
C PRO A 51 5.08 -5.89 -2.63
N HIS A 52 4.72 -5.04 -1.67
CA HIS A 52 3.57 -5.27 -0.80
C HIS A 52 2.26 -5.15 -1.59
N ILE A 53 2.13 -4.10 -2.40
CA ILE A 53 0.98 -3.89 -3.28
C ILE A 53 0.82 -5.06 -4.26
N ASP A 54 1.89 -5.56 -4.88
CA ASP A 54 1.79 -6.71 -5.79
C ASP A 54 1.33 -7.96 -5.06
N PHE A 55 1.89 -8.24 -3.88
CA PHE A 55 1.47 -9.36 -3.06
C PHE A 55 -0.02 -9.28 -2.72
N GLU A 56 -0.48 -8.13 -2.22
CA GLU A 56 -1.88 -7.94 -1.85
C GLU A 56 -2.80 -8.12 -3.06
N GLU A 57 -2.53 -7.42 -4.16
CA GLU A 57 -3.39 -7.42 -5.33
C GLU A 57 -3.41 -8.76 -6.08
N ARG A 58 -2.30 -9.52 -6.05
CA ARG A 58 -2.15 -10.79 -6.77
C ARG A 58 -2.63 -11.98 -5.97
N ILE A 59 -2.39 -11.97 -4.66
CA ILE A 59 -2.58 -13.14 -3.80
C ILE A 59 -3.70 -12.88 -2.79
N LEU A 60 -3.57 -11.82 -1.98
CA LEU A 60 -4.47 -11.61 -0.86
C LEU A 60 -5.89 -11.18 -1.28
N TYR A 61 -6.01 -10.22 -2.17
CA TYR A 61 -7.31 -9.66 -2.56
C TYR A 61 -8.22 -10.65 -3.29
N PRO A 62 -7.70 -11.56 -4.14
CA PRO A 62 -8.50 -12.69 -4.64
C PRO A 62 -9.08 -13.58 -3.52
N GLU A 63 -8.31 -13.86 -2.47
CA GLU A 63 -8.81 -14.64 -1.31
C GLU A 63 -9.83 -13.85 -0.51
N VAL A 64 -9.59 -12.54 -0.31
CA VAL A 64 -10.55 -11.64 0.32
C VAL A 64 -11.84 -11.55 -0.49
N ALA A 65 -11.77 -11.55 -1.83
CA ALA A 65 -12.94 -11.55 -2.70
C ALA A 65 -13.76 -12.85 -2.51
N ALA A 66 -13.09 -13.99 -2.40
CA ALA A 66 -13.74 -15.28 -2.12
C ALA A 66 -14.41 -15.30 -0.74
N ALA A 67 -13.83 -14.64 0.27
CA ALA A 67 -14.32 -14.64 1.64
C ALA A 67 -15.38 -13.55 1.95
N ARG A 68 -15.23 -12.35 1.37
CA ARG A 68 -16.03 -11.14 1.69
C ARG A 68 -16.79 -10.56 0.50
N GLY A 69 -16.62 -11.14 -0.70
CA GLY A 69 -17.28 -10.72 -1.92
C GLY A 69 -16.44 -9.75 -2.76
N GLN A 70 -16.72 -9.75 -4.07
CA GLN A 70 -15.96 -8.98 -5.06
C GLN A 70 -16.03 -7.47 -4.82
N ASP A 71 -17.16 -6.94 -4.36
CA ASP A 71 -17.31 -5.50 -4.12
C ASP A 71 -16.38 -4.99 -3.01
N TYR A 72 -16.16 -5.81 -1.98
CA TYR A 72 -15.23 -5.49 -0.92
C TYR A 72 -13.79 -5.46 -1.44
N ALA A 73 -13.38 -6.46 -2.22
CA ALA A 73 -12.05 -6.47 -2.84
C ALA A 73 -11.87 -5.30 -3.83
N ASN A 74 -12.89 -5.01 -4.66
CA ASN A 74 -12.87 -3.86 -5.59
C ASN A 74 -12.65 -2.53 -4.87
N ASN A 75 -13.19 -2.38 -3.66
CA ASN A 75 -12.95 -1.20 -2.85
C ASN A 75 -11.48 -1.09 -2.42
N LEU A 76 -10.83 -2.19 -2.03
CA LEU A 76 -9.41 -2.21 -1.68
C LEU A 76 -8.53 -1.81 -2.89
N TYR A 77 -8.78 -2.38 -4.06
CA TYR A 77 -8.11 -1.98 -5.31
C TYR A 77 -8.31 -0.49 -5.63
N ARG A 78 -9.50 0.05 -5.36
CA ARG A 78 -9.78 1.48 -5.57
C ARG A 78 -8.98 2.35 -4.61
N GLU A 79 -8.88 1.97 -3.34
CA GLU A 79 -8.11 2.69 -2.32
C GLU A 79 -6.63 2.75 -2.69
N HIS A 80 -6.04 1.62 -3.14
CA HIS A 80 -4.69 1.59 -3.70
C HIS A 80 -4.51 2.59 -4.83
N ARG A 81 -5.37 2.54 -5.85
CA ARG A 81 -5.28 3.47 -7.00
C ARG A 81 -5.36 4.93 -6.58
N VAL A 82 -6.26 5.27 -5.64
CA VAL A 82 -6.38 6.65 -5.14
C VAL A 82 -5.09 7.09 -4.47
N ALA A 83 -4.55 6.30 -3.56
CA ALA A 83 -3.33 6.64 -2.83
C ALA A 83 -2.10 6.72 -3.75
N ILE A 84 -1.94 5.75 -4.65
CA ILE A 84 -0.80 5.69 -5.57
C ILE A 84 -0.83 6.84 -6.58
N SER A 85 -2.00 7.19 -7.11
CA SER A 85 -2.13 8.36 -8.00
C SER A 85 -1.69 9.67 -7.33
N ALA A 86 -1.93 9.81 -6.03
CA ALA A 86 -1.46 10.98 -5.29
C ALA A 86 0.07 10.99 -5.11
N LEU A 87 0.70 9.81 -4.98
CA LEU A 87 2.15 9.70 -4.98
C LEU A 87 2.72 10.08 -6.36
N GLU A 88 2.14 9.57 -7.45
CA GLU A 88 2.56 9.88 -8.82
C GLU A 88 2.46 11.38 -9.14
N ASP A 89 1.31 11.98 -8.82
CA ASP A 89 1.06 13.40 -9.01
C ASP A 89 2.09 14.22 -8.22
N LEU A 90 2.33 13.85 -6.96
CA LEU A 90 3.30 14.56 -6.12
C LEU A 90 4.73 14.43 -6.65
N ILE A 91 5.16 13.22 -7.04
CA ILE A 91 6.49 12.94 -7.61
C ILE A 91 6.73 13.76 -8.88
N SER A 92 5.71 13.91 -9.72
CA SER A 92 5.80 14.58 -11.01
C SER A 92 5.46 16.08 -10.93
N LEU A 93 5.18 16.61 -9.73
CA LEU A 93 4.66 17.96 -9.56
C LEU A 93 5.72 19.03 -9.84
N ASP A 94 5.43 19.86 -10.83
CA ASP A 94 6.17 21.09 -11.12
C ASP A 94 6.04 22.08 -9.95
N PRO A 95 7.14 22.69 -9.47
CA PRO A 95 7.09 23.75 -8.45
C PRO A 95 6.10 24.88 -8.73
N ASP A 96 5.90 25.26 -9.99
CA ASP A 96 5.02 26.37 -10.39
C ASP A 96 3.54 25.98 -10.37
N ALA A 97 3.23 24.68 -10.33
CA ALA A 97 1.86 24.15 -10.28
C ALA A 97 1.33 23.97 -8.84
N ARG A 98 2.11 24.35 -7.82
CA ARG A 98 1.74 24.18 -6.40
C ARG A 98 0.67 25.18 -6.00
N THR A 99 -0.52 24.68 -5.65
CA THR A 99 -1.61 25.47 -5.09
C THR A 99 -2.14 24.85 -3.79
N GLU A 100 -2.89 25.64 -3.02
CA GLU A 100 -3.53 25.16 -1.79
C GLU A 100 -4.62 24.11 -2.09
N GLU A 101 -5.34 24.26 -3.21
CA GLU A 101 -6.34 23.29 -3.66
C GLU A 101 -5.69 21.95 -4.02
N LEU A 102 -4.57 21.98 -4.76
CA LEU A 102 -3.81 20.78 -5.08
C LEU A 102 -3.26 20.12 -3.82
N LYS A 103 -2.69 20.90 -2.90
CA LYS A 103 -2.21 20.40 -1.60
C LYS A 103 -3.31 19.67 -0.84
N SER A 104 -4.50 20.28 -0.77
CA SER A 104 -5.65 19.71 -0.07
C SER A 104 -6.09 18.40 -0.73
N SER A 105 -6.18 18.37 -2.05
CA SER A 105 -6.51 17.16 -2.83
C SER A 105 -5.48 16.04 -2.65
N LEU A 106 -4.18 16.37 -2.62
CA LEU A 106 -3.13 15.38 -2.37
C LEU A 106 -3.24 14.81 -0.97
N ILE A 107 -3.44 15.65 0.06
CA ILE A 107 -3.60 15.20 1.45
C ILE A 107 -4.81 14.28 1.58
N GLU A 108 -5.96 14.62 1.00
CA GLU A 108 -7.16 13.78 1.05
C GLU A 108 -6.93 12.39 0.44
N ARG A 109 -6.29 12.32 -0.73
CA ARG A 109 -5.99 11.02 -1.38
C ARG A 109 -4.92 10.22 -0.65
N LEU A 110 -3.91 10.88 -0.08
CA LEU A 110 -2.91 10.22 0.77
C LEU A 110 -3.53 9.71 2.07
N GLN A 111 -4.54 10.41 2.61
CA GLN A 111 -5.28 9.97 3.79
C GLN A 111 -6.03 8.66 3.51
N VAL A 112 -6.57 8.47 2.29
CA VAL A 112 -7.14 7.17 1.89
C VAL A 112 -6.11 6.04 1.99
N GLY A 113 -4.87 6.27 1.53
CA GLY A 113 -3.78 5.30 1.66
C GLY A 113 -3.36 5.03 3.11
N LEU A 114 -3.36 6.07 3.95
CA LEU A 114 -3.09 5.94 5.38
C LEU A 114 -4.17 5.11 6.09
N ASP A 115 -5.44 5.46 5.87
CA ASP A 115 -6.58 4.76 6.46
C ASP A 115 -6.65 3.31 5.97
N HIS A 116 -6.33 3.07 4.71
CA HIS A 116 -6.16 1.74 4.15
C HIS A 116 -5.05 0.97 4.86
N ALA A 117 -3.82 1.52 4.97
CA ALA A 117 -2.72 0.83 5.63
C ALA A 117 -3.00 0.54 7.11
N VAL A 118 -3.74 1.40 7.81
CA VAL A 118 -4.18 1.19 9.20
C VAL A 118 -5.25 0.09 9.28
N SER A 119 -6.24 0.14 8.40
CA SER A 119 -7.39 -0.77 8.42
C SER A 119 -7.10 -2.14 7.83
N CYS A 120 -6.25 -2.26 6.81
CA CYS A 120 -5.80 -3.53 6.24
C CYS A 120 -4.86 -4.31 7.18
N GLY A 121 -4.36 -3.68 8.25
CA GLY A 121 -3.86 -4.44 9.41
C GLY A 121 -4.91 -5.42 9.98
N THR A 122 -6.20 -5.22 9.72
CA THR A 122 -7.27 -6.18 10.05
C THR A 122 -7.42 -7.31 9.03
N LEU A 123 -6.86 -7.19 7.81
CA LEU A 123 -6.77 -8.28 6.84
C LEU A 123 -5.71 -9.33 7.24
N LEU A 124 -4.85 -9.04 8.23
CA LEU A 124 -4.00 -10.05 8.87
C LEU A 124 -4.81 -11.29 9.29
N SER A 125 -6.07 -11.12 9.72
CA SER A 125 -6.91 -12.27 10.05
C SER A 125 -7.14 -13.23 8.89
N HIS A 126 -7.11 -12.75 7.64
CA HIS A 126 -7.24 -13.61 6.46
C HIS A 126 -5.94 -14.35 6.15
N LEU A 127 -4.78 -13.86 6.59
CA LEU A 127 -3.53 -14.61 6.50
C LEU A 127 -3.48 -15.72 7.55
N THR A 128 -4.01 -15.46 8.75
CA THR A 128 -3.89 -16.37 9.90
C THR A 128 -4.86 -17.55 9.87
N ILE A 129 -5.92 -17.52 9.04
CA ILE A 129 -6.84 -18.65 8.90
C ILE A 129 -6.23 -19.84 8.13
N HIS A 130 -5.16 -19.59 7.36
CA HIS A 130 -4.52 -20.61 6.55
C HIS A 130 -3.64 -21.54 7.39
N ASP A 131 -3.46 -22.77 6.92
CA ASP A 131 -2.50 -23.69 7.53
C ASP A 131 -1.05 -23.24 7.29
N VAL A 132 -0.12 -23.77 8.09
CA VAL A 132 1.31 -23.39 8.02
C VAL A 132 1.89 -23.54 6.61
N PRO A 133 1.67 -24.66 5.87
CA PRO A 133 2.18 -24.79 4.50
C PRO A 133 1.66 -23.72 3.53
N THR A 134 0.40 -23.28 3.67
CA THR A 134 -0.14 -22.21 2.83
C THR A 134 0.47 -20.86 3.20
N GLN A 135 0.62 -20.58 4.50
CA GLN A 135 1.28 -19.35 4.94
C GLN A 135 2.75 -19.28 4.51
N GLU A 136 3.48 -20.41 4.51
CA GLU A 136 4.85 -20.47 3.98
C GLU A 136 4.92 -20.18 2.49
N LYS A 137 3.95 -20.66 1.70
CA LYS A 137 3.86 -20.33 0.27
C LYS A 137 3.57 -18.84 0.05
N MET A 138 2.62 -18.27 0.78
CA MET A 138 2.33 -16.84 0.69
C MET A 138 3.54 -15.98 1.10
N LEU A 139 4.31 -16.41 2.10
CA LEU A 139 5.56 -15.75 2.47
C LEU A 139 6.59 -15.79 1.33
N GLU A 140 6.70 -16.91 0.63
CA GLU A 140 7.58 -17.01 -0.53
C GLU A 140 7.11 -16.11 -1.68
N GLU A 141 5.80 -16.01 -1.92
CA GLU A 141 5.23 -15.08 -2.91
C GLU A 141 5.55 -13.62 -2.57
N LEU A 142 5.46 -13.23 -1.30
CA LEU A 142 5.86 -11.90 -0.83
C LEU A 142 7.36 -11.65 -1.04
N ARG A 143 8.21 -12.65 -0.77
CA ARG A 143 9.66 -12.57 -1.01
C ARG A 143 10.00 -12.49 -2.51
N GLN A 144 9.25 -13.20 -3.34
CA GLN A 144 9.41 -13.14 -4.79
C GLN A 144 9.01 -11.76 -5.33
N ALA A 145 7.90 -11.18 -4.85
CA ALA A 145 7.51 -9.81 -5.18
C ALA A 145 8.61 -8.80 -4.82
N ARG A 146 9.29 -8.98 -3.68
CA ARG A 146 10.44 -8.16 -3.26
C ARG A 146 11.67 -8.34 -4.15
N SER A 147 11.89 -9.53 -4.69
CA SER A 147 12.99 -9.80 -5.62
C SER A 147 12.76 -9.18 -7.00
N ASN A 148 11.49 -9.07 -7.41
CA ASN A 148 11.05 -8.42 -8.64
C ASN A 148 10.60 -6.97 -8.39
N ALA A 149 11.21 -6.27 -7.42
CA ALA A 149 10.70 -5.01 -6.90
C ALA A 149 10.38 -4.00 -8.02
N GLU A 150 9.09 -3.74 -8.20
CA GLU A 150 8.58 -2.67 -9.03
C GLU A 150 7.99 -1.57 -8.14
N PRO A 151 8.05 -0.30 -8.54
CA PRO A 151 7.29 0.78 -7.93
C PRO A 151 5.77 0.51 -7.95
N MET A 152 5.04 1.04 -6.97
CA MET A 152 3.59 0.80 -6.84
C MET A 152 2.80 1.19 -8.09
N ASP A 153 3.14 2.31 -8.74
CA ASP A 153 2.52 2.78 -9.98
C ASP A 153 2.57 1.76 -11.11
N ARG A 154 3.70 1.03 -11.23
CA ARG A 154 3.87 0.01 -12.25
C ARG A 154 3.08 -1.25 -11.95
N VAL A 155 2.87 -1.56 -10.67
CA VAL A 155 2.09 -2.72 -10.23
C VAL A 155 0.61 -2.53 -10.61
N ILE A 156 0.02 -1.37 -10.27
CA ILE A 156 -1.41 -1.12 -10.51
C ILE A 156 -1.76 -0.92 -11.99
N THR A 157 -0.82 -0.41 -12.80
CA THR A 157 -1.03 -0.16 -14.23
C THR A 157 -1.18 -1.47 -15.01
N LYS A 158 -0.46 -2.53 -14.62
CA LYS A 158 -0.50 -3.84 -15.30
C LYS A 158 -1.84 -4.58 -15.16
N ARG A 159 -2.69 -4.17 -14.21
CA ARG A 159 -3.91 -4.90 -13.83
C ARG A 159 -5.19 -4.14 -14.14
N SER A 160 -5.07 -3.00 -14.82
CA SER A 160 -6.21 -2.16 -15.24
C SER A 160 -6.70 -2.46 -16.66
N LEU A 161 -6.43 -3.68 -17.18
CA LEU A 161 -6.89 -4.20 -18.47
C LEU A 161 -7.77 -5.44 -18.30
#